data_AF-A0A9D8BP13-F1
#
_entry.id   AF-A0A9D8BP13-F1
#
_cell.length_a   1.000
_cell.length_b   1.000
_cell.length_c   1.000
_cell.angle_alpha   90.00
_cell.angle_beta   90.00
_cell.angle_gamma   90.00
#
_symmetry.space_group_name_H-M   'P 1'
#
loop_
_entity.id
_entity.type
_entity.pdbx_description
1 polymer ?
#
loop_
_entity_poly.entity_id
_entity_poly.type
_entity_poly.pdbx_seq_one_letter_code
_entity_poly.pdbx_strand_id
1 'polypeptide(L)'
;MFIEGRHILVLSAHTLRELEGAPEAVRKNLLRVPESHVIILRDSEEAAHLADAYLEHGVVGEGWRADALHVALATVGATDVLVSWNFQHIVNLGKIRHFNAVNLECGYNLLEIRTPKEVLQYE
;
A
#
# COMPACT_ATOMS: atom_id res chain seq x y z
N MET A 1 18.25 -2.06 -4.78
CA MET A 1 17.16 -2.99 -4.36
C MET A 1 16.14 -3.28 -5.47
N PHE A 2 15.26 -2.36 -5.88
CA PHE A 2 14.26 -2.62 -6.95
C PHE A 2 14.90 -2.68 -8.35
N ILE A 3 15.84 -1.78 -8.64
CA ILE A 3 16.58 -1.76 -9.93
C ILE A 3 17.33 -3.09 -10.14
N GLU A 4 17.89 -3.63 -9.06
CA GLU A 4 18.67 -4.88 -9.06
C GLU A 4 17.79 -6.13 -9.01
N GLY A 5 16.47 -6.00 -8.91
CA GLY A 5 15.53 -7.13 -8.82
C GLY A 5 15.51 -7.85 -7.47
N ARG A 6 16.08 -7.27 -6.41
CA ARG A 6 16.02 -7.83 -5.06
C ARG A 6 14.63 -7.73 -4.43
N HIS A 7 13.84 -6.75 -4.88
CA HIS A 7 12.44 -6.58 -4.53
C HIS A 7 11.66 -6.17 -5.77
N ILE A 8 10.37 -6.48 -5.77
CA ILE A 8 9.43 -6.05 -6.78
C ILE A 8 8.74 -4.78 -6.29
N LEU A 9 8.72 -3.75 -7.13
CA LEU A 9 8.00 -2.52 -6.87
C LEU A 9 6.53 -2.73 -7.22
N VAL A 10 5.66 -2.67 -6.22
CA VAL A 10 4.21 -2.78 -6.41
C VAL A 10 3.61 -1.37 -6.40
N LEU A 11 2.92 -1.00 -7.47
CA LEU A 11 2.25 0.29 -7.62
C LEU A 11 0.75 0.07 -7.79
N SER A 12 -0.06 0.79 -7.03
CA SER A 12 -1.51 0.81 -7.23
C SER A 12 -1.91 1.92 -8.21
N ALA A 13 -3.08 1.81 -8.83
CA ALA A 13 -3.64 2.90 -9.63
C ALA A 13 -3.77 4.21 -8.81
N HIS A 14 -4.02 4.11 -7.50
CA HIS A 14 -4.01 5.26 -6.60
C HIS A 14 -2.62 5.92 -6.53
N THR A 15 -1.57 5.12 -6.31
CA THR A 15 -0.17 5.60 -6.28
C THR A 15 0.25 6.25 -7.60
N LEU A 16 -0.19 5.69 -8.73
CA LEU A 16 0.10 6.28 -10.05
C LEU A 16 -0.52 7.66 -10.21
N ARG A 17 -1.77 7.85 -9.75
CA ARG A 17 -2.44 9.18 -9.75
C ARG A 17 -1.71 10.18 -8.86
N GLU A 18 -1.25 9.77 -7.68
CA GLU A 18 -0.45 10.64 -6.79
C GLU A 18 0.87 11.07 -7.46
N LEU A 19 1.50 10.15 -8.19
CA LEU A 19 2.76 10.39 -8.89
C LEU A 19 2.63 11.40 -10.05
N GLU A 20 1.45 11.57 -10.65
CA GLU A 20 1.23 12.57 -11.70
C GLU A 20 1.52 13.99 -11.20
N GLY A 21 1.17 14.28 -9.94
CA GLY A 21 1.45 15.55 -9.28
C GLY A 21 2.88 15.69 -8.72
N ALA A 22 3.69 14.63 -8.78
CA ALA A 22 5.02 14.63 -8.18
C ALA A 22 6.06 15.38 -9.04
N PRO A 23 7.12 15.95 -8.41
CA PRO A 23 8.22 16.57 -9.14
C PRO A 23 8.82 15.64 -10.19
N GLU A 24 9.28 16.20 -11.31
CA GLU A 24 9.83 15.43 -12.43
C GLU A 24 11.00 14.52 -12.01
N ALA A 25 11.84 14.97 -11.09
CA ALA A 25 12.94 14.17 -10.54
C ALA A 25 12.43 12.88 -9.84
N VAL A 26 11.28 12.94 -9.15
CA VAL A 26 10.66 11.78 -8.50
C VAL A 26 10.10 10.82 -9.55
N ARG A 27 9.37 11.34 -10.53
CA ARG A 27 8.82 10.53 -11.64
C ARG A 27 9.92 9.83 -12.44
N LYS A 28 11.03 10.51 -12.70
CA LYS A 28 12.21 9.95 -13.38
C LYS A 28 12.88 8.81 -12.61
N ASN A 29 12.79 8.77 -11.28
CA ASN A 29 13.36 7.67 -10.51
C ASN A 29 12.65 6.34 -10.76
N LEU A 30 11.34 6.36 -11.03
CA LEU A 30 10.58 5.15 -11.34
C LEU A 30 11.00 4.52 -12.67
N LEU A 31 11.34 5.35 -13.66
CA LEU A 31 11.83 4.90 -14.98
C LEU A 31 13.17 4.16 -14.89
N ARG A 32 13.87 4.23 -13.75
CA ARG A 32 15.12 3.50 -13.53
C ARG A 32 14.88 2.05 -13.12
N VAL A 33 13.67 1.70 -12.70
CA VAL A 33 13.30 0.33 -12.32
C VAL A 33 12.88 -0.42 -13.58
N PRO A 34 13.49 -1.57 -13.91
CA PRO A 34 13.06 -2.39 -15.05
C PRO A 34 11.59 -2.77 -14.94
N GLU A 35 10.86 -2.78 -16.06
CA GLU A 35 9.43 -3.15 -16.09
C GLU A 35 9.18 -4.56 -15.53
N SER A 36 10.13 -5.49 -15.72
CA SER A 36 10.09 -6.84 -15.14
C SER A 36 10.10 -6.86 -13.60
N HIS A 37 10.47 -5.75 -12.95
CA HIS A 37 10.50 -5.60 -11.50
C HIS A 37 9.38 -4.69 -10.98
N VAL A 38 8.36 -4.41 -11.81
CA VAL A 38 7.21 -3.58 -11.46
C VAL A 38 5.92 -4.38 -11.63
N ILE A 39 5.06 -4.35 -10.62
CA ILE A 39 3.69 -4.86 -10.68
C ILE A 39 2.74 -3.70 -10.51
N ILE A 40 1.74 -3.59 -11.39
CA ILE A 40 0.68 -2.59 -11.28
C ILE A 40 -0.62 -3.26 -10.83
N LEU A 41 -1.07 -2.91 -9.63
CA LEU A 41 -2.35 -3.32 -9.09
C LEU A 41 -3.44 -2.39 -9.63
N ARG A 42 -4.42 -2.99 -10.33
CA ARG A 42 -5.58 -2.28 -10.86
C ARG A 42 -6.65 -2.15 -9.77
N ASP A 43 -7.46 -1.10 -9.88
CA ASP A 43 -8.67 -0.96 -9.08
C ASP A 43 -9.57 -2.20 -9.32
N SER A 44 -10.05 -2.83 -8.25
CA SER A 44 -10.91 -4.02 -8.29
C SER A 44 -12.09 -3.90 -7.34
N GLU A 45 -13.20 -4.55 -7.66
CA GLU A 45 -14.37 -4.62 -6.76
C GLU A 45 -14.03 -5.32 -5.45
N GLU A 46 -13.17 -6.34 -5.50
CA GLU A 46 -12.67 -7.04 -4.31
C GLU A 46 -11.95 -6.10 -3.33
N ALA A 47 -11.04 -5.26 -3.84
CA ALA A 47 -10.36 -4.27 -3.02
C ALA A 47 -11.32 -3.16 -2.55
N ALA A 48 -12.33 -2.80 -3.35
CA ALA A 48 -13.35 -1.85 -2.94
C ALA A 48 -14.19 -2.38 -1.77
N HIS A 49 -14.62 -3.65 -1.82
CA HIS A 49 -15.36 -4.28 -0.74
C HIS A 49 -14.53 -4.41 0.54
N LEU A 50 -13.24 -4.79 0.42
CA LEU A 50 -12.35 -4.85 1.57
C LEU A 50 -12.10 -3.46 2.17
N ALA A 51 -12.01 -2.42 1.35
CA ALA A 51 -11.93 -1.04 1.82
C ALA A 51 -13.19 -0.64 2.61
N ASP A 52 -14.37 -0.97 2.10
CA ASP A 52 -15.64 -0.69 2.77
C ASP A 52 -15.74 -1.46 4.11
N ALA A 53 -15.27 -2.71 4.16
CA ALA A 53 -15.18 -3.46 5.41
C ALA A 53 -14.29 -2.77 6.46
N TYR A 54 -13.17 -2.15 6.05
CA TYR A 54 -12.34 -1.36 6.97
C TYR A 54 -13.09 -0.15 7.55
N LEU A 55 -13.94 0.49 6.76
CA LEU A 55 -14.75 1.63 7.20
C LEU A 55 -15.84 1.17 8.18
N GLU A 56 -16.54 0.09 7.85
CA GLU A 56 -17.59 -0.51 8.70
C GLU A 56 -17.06 -0.93 10.07
N HIS A 57 -15.83 -1.47 10.12
CA HIS A 57 -15.16 -1.84 11.37
C HIS A 57 -14.54 -0.64 12.10
N GLY A 58 -14.62 0.58 11.54
CA GLY A 58 -14.06 1.78 12.15
C GLY A 58 -12.53 1.79 12.17
N VAL A 59 -11.88 1.04 11.27
CA VAL A 59 -10.43 1.12 11.09
C VAL A 59 -10.06 2.53 10.65
N VAL A 60 -10.80 3.13 9.73
CA VAL A 60 -10.70 4.56 9.38
C VAL A 60 -12.10 5.14 9.16
N GLY A 61 -12.23 6.47 9.22
CA GLY A 61 -13.50 7.14 8.93
C GLY A 61 -13.75 7.29 7.43
N GLU A 62 -14.99 7.62 7.05
CA GLU A 62 -15.41 7.76 5.64
C GLU A 62 -14.56 8.73 4.81
N GLY A 63 -14.08 9.81 5.42
CA GLY A 63 -13.20 10.78 4.77
C GLY A 63 -11.84 10.22 4.32
N TRP A 64 -11.49 9.01 4.77
CA TRP A 64 -10.21 8.35 4.51
C TRP A 64 -10.37 7.06 3.69
N ARG A 65 -11.48 6.94 2.93
CA ARG A 65 -11.73 5.79 2.07
C ARG A 65 -10.62 5.53 1.04
N ALA A 66 -9.95 6.59 0.57
CA ALA A 66 -8.80 6.46 -0.33
C ALA A 66 -7.61 5.72 0.33
N ASP A 67 -7.29 6.05 1.59
CA ASP A 67 -6.27 5.35 2.37
C ASP A 67 -6.67 3.88 2.62
N ALA A 68 -7.95 3.64 2.95
CA ALA A 68 -8.50 2.29 3.11
C ALA A 68 -8.35 1.46 1.83
N LEU A 69 -8.69 2.03 0.68
CA LEU A 69 -8.55 1.39 -0.62
C LEU A 69 -7.09 1.09 -0.96
N HIS A 70 -6.16 1.96 -0.58
CA HIS A 70 -4.74 1.74 -0.81
C HIS A 70 -4.23 0.50 -0.03
N VAL A 71 -4.63 0.36 1.24
CA VAL A 71 -4.33 -0.83 2.06
C VAL A 71 -5.02 -2.08 1.51
N ALA A 72 -6.26 -1.95 1.06
CA ALA A 72 -7.03 -3.06 0.50
C ALA A 72 -6.39 -3.58 -0.80
N LEU A 73 -5.98 -2.70 -1.70
CA LEU A 73 -5.27 -3.07 -2.93
C LEU A 73 -3.97 -3.83 -2.62
N ALA A 74 -3.16 -3.33 -1.68
CA ALA A 74 -1.94 -4.02 -1.26
C ALA A 74 -2.23 -5.42 -0.69
N THR A 75 -3.30 -5.55 0.10
CA THR A 75 -3.74 -6.82 0.71
C THR A 75 -4.22 -7.81 -0.35
N VAL A 76 -5.15 -7.41 -1.22
CA VAL A 76 -5.70 -8.23 -2.31
C VAL A 76 -4.61 -8.61 -3.31
N GLY A 77 -3.68 -7.69 -3.58
CA GLY A 77 -2.50 -7.94 -4.41
C GLY A 77 -1.44 -8.84 -3.76
N ALA A 78 -1.69 -9.37 -2.56
CA ALA A 78 -0.78 -10.20 -1.78
C ALA A 78 0.63 -9.57 -1.64
N THR A 79 0.67 -8.26 -1.43
CA THR A 79 1.93 -7.52 -1.23
C THR A 79 2.53 -7.91 0.11
N ASP A 80 3.83 -8.22 0.15
CA ASP A 80 4.51 -8.60 1.39
C ASP A 80 4.57 -7.43 2.38
N VAL A 81 4.92 -6.23 1.88
CA VAL A 81 5.13 -5.03 2.71
C VAL A 81 4.56 -3.79 2.03
N LEU A 82 3.64 -3.11 2.71
CA LEU A 82 3.18 -1.76 2.37
C LEU A 82 4.03 -0.72 3.12
N VAL A 83 4.69 0.14 2.36
CA VAL A 83 5.54 1.20 2.91
C VAL A 83 4.82 2.55 2.80
N SER A 84 4.64 3.26 3.91
CA SER A 84 3.92 4.54 3.94
C SER A 84 4.50 5.56 4.90
N TRP A 85 4.26 6.84 4.61
CA TRP A 85 4.53 7.98 5.51
C TRP A 85 3.25 8.50 6.21
N ASN A 86 2.07 7.92 5.94
CA ASN A 86 0.82 8.36 6.56
C ASN A 86 0.70 7.77 7.98
N PHE A 87 1.32 8.45 8.95
CA PHE A 87 1.29 8.05 10.36
C PHE A 87 -0.08 8.21 11.03
N GLN A 88 -0.95 9.05 10.49
CA GLN A 88 -2.26 9.33 11.08
C GLN A 88 -3.27 8.22 10.80
N HIS A 89 -3.29 7.71 9.56
CA HIS A 89 -4.35 6.81 9.09
C HIS A 89 -3.87 5.40 8.74
N ILE A 90 -2.58 5.21 8.44
CA ILE A 90 -2.05 3.92 7.98
C ILE A 90 -1.04 3.34 8.99
N VAL A 91 0.04 4.06 9.29
CA VAL A 91 1.23 3.50 9.99
C VAL A 91 1.11 3.53 11.53
N ASN A 92 -0.07 3.86 12.06
CA ASN A 92 -0.32 3.76 13.50
C ASN A 92 -0.45 2.29 13.93
N LEU A 93 0.29 1.83 14.94
CA LEU A 93 0.29 0.43 15.38
C LEU A 93 -1.12 -0.13 15.67
N GLY A 94 -1.98 0.67 16.29
CA GLY A 94 -3.37 0.27 16.56
C GLY A 94 -4.17 0.09 15.26
N LYS A 95 -3.97 0.98 14.28
CA LYS A 95 -4.59 0.89 12.96
C LYS A 95 -4.08 -0.31 12.17
N ILE A 96 -2.76 -0.54 12.14
CA ILE A 96 -2.15 -1.70 11.48
C ILE A 96 -2.73 -3.01 12.02
N ARG A 97 -2.86 -3.13 13.35
CA ARG A 97 -3.49 -4.30 13.98
C ARG A 97 -4.95 -4.44 13.58
N HIS A 98 -5.68 -3.34 13.49
CA HIS A 98 -7.10 -3.37 13.15
C HIS A 98 -7.34 -3.69 11.66
N PHE A 99 -6.55 -3.11 10.74
CA PHE A 99 -6.54 -3.52 9.32
C PHE A 99 -6.30 -5.02 9.19
N ASN A 100 -5.27 -5.52 9.86
CA ASN A 100 -4.95 -6.94 9.81
C ASN A 100 -6.00 -7.84 10.46
N ALA A 101 -6.71 -7.37 11.50
CA ALA A 101 -7.83 -8.11 12.07
C ALA A 101 -8.96 -8.28 11.03
N VAL A 102 -9.34 -7.20 10.34
CA VAL A 102 -10.35 -7.25 9.27
C VAL A 102 -9.86 -8.10 8.09
N ASN A 103 -8.58 -8.00 7.72
CA ASN A 103 -8.00 -8.85 6.67
C ASN A 103 -8.22 -10.33 6.96
N LEU A 104 -7.86 -10.77 8.18
CA LEU A 104 -8.01 -12.15 8.60
C LEU A 104 -9.49 -12.58 8.63
N GLU A 105 -10.39 -11.72 9.11
CA GLU A 105 -11.83 -11.98 9.14
C GLU A 105 -12.40 -12.19 7.73
N CYS A 106 -11.93 -11.40 6.76
CA CYS A 106 -12.32 -11.51 5.35
C CYS A 106 -11.53 -12.59 4.58
N GLY A 107 -10.65 -13.36 5.24
CA GLY A 107 -9.92 -14.47 4.64
C GLY A 107 -8.62 -14.10 3.91
N TYR A 108 -8.12 -12.88 4.10
CA TYR A 108 -6.84 -12.41 3.54
C TYR A 108 -5.67 -12.63 4.49
N ASN A 109 -4.47 -12.56 3.95
CA ASN A 109 -3.24 -12.62 4.73
C ASN A 109 -2.98 -11.32 5.50
N LEU A 110 -2.09 -11.43 6.49
CA LEU A 110 -1.52 -10.26 7.14
C LEU A 110 -0.72 -9.43 6.13
N LEU A 111 -0.92 -8.13 6.16
CA LEU A 111 -0.12 -7.15 5.44
C LEU A 111 0.85 -6.51 6.42
N GLU A 112 2.15 -6.59 6.13
CA GLU A 112 3.15 -5.87 6.89
C GLU A 112 3.11 -4.39 6.48
N ILE A 113 2.94 -3.49 7.44
CA ILE A 113 2.90 -2.04 7.19
C ILE A 113 4.05 -1.39 7.96
N ARG A 114 4.95 -0.71 7.22
CA ARG A 114 6.18 -0.13 7.77
C ARG A 114 6.44 1.28 7.27
N THR A 115 7.21 2.04 8.04
CA THR A 115 7.76 3.30 7.57
C THR A 115 8.94 3.06 6.63
N PRO A 116 9.26 4.00 5.73
CA PRO A 116 10.48 3.92 4.91
C PRO A 116 11.75 3.75 5.74
N LYS A 117 11.82 4.37 6.91
CA LYS A 117 12.99 4.27 7.79
C LYS A 117 13.23 2.84 8.29
N GLU A 118 12.18 2.05 8.46
CA GLU A 118 12.29 0.65 8.93
C GLU A 118 12.72 -0.33 7.83
N VAL A 119 12.49 0.00 6.56
CA VAL A 119 12.83 -0.87 5.42
C VAL A 119 14.16 -0.50 4.75
N LEU A 120 14.64 0.72 4.97
CA LEU A 120 15.97 1.13 4.51
C LEU A 120 17.03 0.47 5.39
N GLN A 121 17.93 -0.28 4.76
CA GLN A 121 19.11 -0.81 5.44
C GLN A 121 20.06 0.34 5.76
N TYR A 122 20.41 0.49 7.03
CA TYR A 122 21.53 1.31 7.47
C TYR A 122 22.71 0.37 7.71
N GLU A 123 23.81 0.58 6.98
CA GLU A 123 25.13 0.07 7.39
C GLU A 123 25.66 0.87 8.58
#